data_AF-A0A4Q5X5K4-F1
#
_entry.id   AF-A0A4Q5X5K4-F1
#
_cell.length_a   1.000
_cell.length_b   1.000
_cell.length_c   1.000
_cell.angle_alpha   90.00
_cell.angle_beta   90.00
_cell.angle_gamma   90.00
#
_symmetry.space_group_name_H-M   'P 1'
#
loop_
_entity.id
_entity.type
_entity.pdbx_description
1 polymer ?
#
loop_
_entity_poly.entity_id
_entity_poly.type
_entity_poly.pdbx_seq_one_letter_code
_entity_poly.pdbx_strand_id
1 'polypeptide(L)'
;MVAATPTAALAFSTGSAATKSCHEDITSSAWNTARGQYPEQGRALPARGEDQALIDDVPFSVPKALSDIGGTTLLLGVRDNDIKEHGPLDLKNLSPEASDPLTQHEHCLRAPDEDEPGGSKSAVEKCRNYIRERMWAALDGLDADGQPDPDKREKLTVTLSIRGQVDVYVPSFFLNAGRGLHAMQDSFTHTFRNPEEPGKIRVVLNWVDYTEHTLEEAKDGPPHASELDVCDDPDELRTERHQLAGEASALMLTHLIDPSLSIEQKKEAIDETLDSYVAYDDSADCSLDNNWCDAPEKKYGSPTLGCSFSGLAPSSSSLALFTALGLAFVLGVRRRRSAAAVLAFAFLFHTGTARADEQGPIDGPAAAFAGTSDAAVPGNVDKAGAFFGRLAIGASYDNAAFSTGAGLHYQLSREWVLGFDAEWNPYVATNPGRIRKGSANGYLSLIRRWQLKYETINVRTTVSAGGSLLLFDLVGADKYSFGPYFGLSFLGVEWKVARGFYLTCDPTYIALPIPSVTGVPFLYAQYRFMLGVEFGG
;
A
#
# COMPACT_ATOMS: atom_id res chain seq x y z
N MET A 1 21.85 26.35 -9.32
CA MET A 1 20.51 25.78 -9.51
C MET A 1 20.40 24.59 -8.58
N VAL A 2 19.75 24.78 -7.44
CA VAL A 2 19.31 23.66 -6.59
C VAL A 2 18.00 23.23 -7.19
N ALA A 3 17.91 22.00 -7.69
CA ALA A 3 16.63 21.45 -8.14
C ALA A 3 15.74 21.31 -6.90
N ALA A 4 14.70 22.14 -6.81
CA ALA A 4 13.62 21.89 -5.87
C ALA A 4 12.98 20.56 -6.28
N THR A 5 12.91 19.61 -5.36
CA THR A 5 12.05 18.43 -5.53
C THR A 5 10.61 18.93 -5.61
N PRO A 6 9.82 18.52 -6.62
CA PRO A 6 8.39 18.82 -6.65
C PRO A 6 7.74 18.31 -5.37
N THR A 7 7.11 19.20 -4.63
CA THR A 7 6.20 18.86 -3.53
C THR A 7 4.81 18.78 -4.11
N ALA A 8 4.10 17.68 -3.90
CA ALA A 8 2.68 17.60 -4.24
C ALA A 8 1.89 18.59 -3.38
N ALA A 9 0.83 19.19 -3.94
CA ALA A 9 -0.17 19.88 -3.14
C ALA A 9 -0.81 18.78 -2.33
N LEU A 10 -0.76 18.94 -1.03
CA LEU A 10 -1.54 18.12 -0.13
C LEU A 10 -2.49 19.11 0.51
N ALA A 11 -3.79 18.95 0.28
CA ALA A 11 -4.81 19.50 1.14
C ALA A 11 -4.75 18.79 2.51
N PHE A 12 -5.84 18.81 3.30
CA PHE A 12 -5.97 17.89 4.44
C PHE A 12 -5.40 16.50 4.09
N SER A 13 -4.26 16.12 4.64
CA SER A 13 -3.47 15.08 3.97
C SER A 13 -4.18 13.73 3.92
N THR A 14 -4.10 13.01 2.80
CA THR A 14 -4.44 11.59 2.75
C THR A 14 -3.39 10.74 3.48
N GLY A 15 -3.83 9.67 4.13
CA GLY A 15 -2.97 8.82 4.94
C GLY A 15 -1.90 8.08 4.14
N SER A 16 -0.64 8.16 4.57
CA SER A 16 0.44 7.38 3.98
C SER A 16 1.50 6.97 5.02
N ALA A 17 2.59 6.36 4.57
CA ALA A 17 3.76 6.16 5.44
C ALA A 17 4.45 7.49 5.84
N ALA A 18 4.17 8.58 5.13
CA ALA A 18 4.78 9.89 5.33
C ALA A 18 3.80 10.96 5.85
N THR A 19 2.48 10.74 5.74
CA THR A 19 1.43 11.74 6.00
C THR A 19 0.32 11.17 6.91
N LYS A 20 -0.38 12.05 7.63
CA LYS A 20 -1.54 11.68 8.46
C LYS A 20 -2.78 11.50 7.61
N SER A 21 -3.80 10.83 8.14
CA SER A 21 -5.04 10.48 7.43
C SER A 21 -6.18 11.47 7.69
N CYS A 22 -5.95 12.76 7.44
CA CYS A 22 -6.90 13.82 7.77
C CYS A 22 -8.27 13.62 7.12
N HIS A 23 -8.27 13.52 5.79
CA HIS A 23 -9.46 13.30 4.99
C HIS A 23 -10.23 12.05 5.43
N GLU A 24 -9.50 10.96 5.67
CA GLU A 24 -10.11 9.71 6.12
C GLU A 24 -10.68 9.83 7.54
N ASP A 25 -10.03 10.55 8.45
CA ASP A 25 -10.47 10.73 9.83
C ASP A 25 -11.73 11.61 9.90
N ILE A 26 -11.74 12.75 9.19
CA ILE A 26 -12.92 13.63 9.08
C ILE A 26 -14.10 12.86 8.49
N THR A 27 -13.88 12.17 7.37
CA THR A 27 -14.92 11.38 6.69
C THR A 27 -15.43 10.24 7.57
N SER A 28 -14.52 9.55 8.28
CA SER A 28 -14.91 8.47 9.17
C SER A 28 -15.77 8.96 10.32
N SER A 29 -15.42 10.11 10.91
CA SER A 29 -16.21 10.74 11.95
C SER A 29 -17.60 11.16 11.42
N ALA A 30 -17.63 11.85 10.28
CA ALA A 30 -18.86 12.30 9.63
C ALA A 30 -19.82 11.16 9.31
N TRP A 31 -19.31 10.06 8.75
CA TRP A 31 -20.12 8.88 8.45
C TRP A 31 -20.63 8.19 9.71
N ASN A 32 -19.84 8.11 10.78
CA ASN A 32 -20.31 7.59 12.06
C ASN A 32 -21.44 8.45 12.66
N THR A 33 -21.38 9.78 12.52
CA THR A 33 -22.46 10.68 12.91
C THR A 33 -23.74 10.39 12.13
N ALA A 34 -23.67 10.35 10.79
CA ALA A 34 -24.82 10.07 9.94
C ALA A 34 -25.46 8.70 10.25
N ARG A 35 -24.64 7.64 10.39
CA ARG A 35 -25.09 6.30 10.78
C ARG A 35 -25.68 6.26 12.19
N GLY A 36 -25.15 7.06 13.11
CA GLY A 36 -25.68 7.16 14.48
C GLY A 36 -27.10 7.71 14.49
N GLN A 37 -27.41 8.65 13.58
CA GLN A 37 -28.73 9.23 13.41
C GLN A 37 -29.68 8.30 12.63
N TYR A 38 -29.18 7.64 11.58
CA TYR A 38 -29.95 6.76 10.70
C TYR A 38 -29.31 5.36 10.60
N PRO A 39 -29.43 4.51 11.64
CA PRO A 39 -28.70 3.24 11.71
C PRO A 39 -29.12 2.19 10.67
N GLU A 40 -30.37 2.20 10.22
CA GLU A 40 -30.85 1.28 9.19
C GLU A 40 -30.30 1.65 7.81
N GLN A 41 -30.35 2.93 7.44
CA GLN A 41 -29.82 3.43 6.16
C GLN A 41 -28.28 3.43 6.14
N GLY A 42 -27.67 3.61 7.30
CA GLY A 42 -26.23 3.56 7.52
C GLY A 42 -25.67 2.16 7.78
N ARG A 43 -26.40 1.09 7.44
CA ARG A 43 -25.97 -0.28 7.72
C ARG A 43 -24.74 -0.65 6.88
N ALA A 44 -23.82 -1.40 7.49
CA ALA A 44 -22.65 -1.93 6.79
C ALA A 44 -23.07 -2.84 5.62
N LEU A 45 -22.49 -2.61 4.46
CA LEU A 45 -22.78 -3.43 3.28
C LEU A 45 -22.03 -4.77 3.36
N PRO A 46 -22.68 -5.91 3.06
CA PRO A 46 -21.99 -7.19 3.04
C PRO A 46 -20.98 -7.23 1.89
N ALA A 47 -19.76 -7.71 2.17
CA ALA A 47 -18.78 -8.01 1.14
C ALA A 47 -19.26 -9.15 0.24
N ARG A 48 -19.11 -9.00 -1.08
CA ARG A 48 -19.47 -9.99 -2.11
C ARG A 48 -18.31 -10.16 -3.09
N GLY A 49 -18.14 -11.35 -3.66
CA GLY A 49 -17.08 -11.61 -4.65
C GLY A 49 -15.70 -11.19 -4.12
N GLU A 50 -15.04 -10.28 -4.83
CA GLU A 50 -13.68 -9.82 -4.53
C GLU A 50 -13.61 -8.68 -3.48
N ASP A 51 -14.75 -8.24 -2.93
CA ASP A 51 -14.80 -7.12 -1.99
C ASP A 51 -13.91 -7.33 -0.76
N GLN A 52 -13.87 -8.55 -0.21
CA GLN A 52 -13.04 -8.82 0.95
C GLN A 52 -11.54 -8.72 0.59
N ALA A 53 -11.17 -9.17 -0.60
CA ALA A 53 -9.79 -9.04 -1.08
C ALA A 53 -9.41 -7.58 -1.30
N LEU A 54 -10.32 -6.75 -1.80
CA LEU A 54 -10.15 -5.30 -1.89
C LEU A 54 -9.98 -4.67 -0.50
N ILE A 55 -10.91 -4.88 0.42
CA ILE A 55 -10.88 -4.35 1.81
C ILE A 55 -9.56 -4.70 2.50
N ASP A 56 -9.09 -5.93 2.30
CA ASP A 56 -7.88 -6.39 2.95
C ASP A 56 -6.64 -5.69 2.36
N ASP A 57 -6.61 -5.38 1.05
CA ASP A 57 -5.40 -4.98 0.30
C ASP A 57 -5.24 -3.47 0.03
N VAL A 58 -6.22 -2.64 0.41
CA VAL A 58 -6.08 -1.17 0.28
C VAL A 58 -4.81 -0.63 0.96
N PRO A 59 -4.12 0.36 0.36
CA PRO A 59 -2.83 0.84 0.84
C PRO A 59 -2.93 1.87 1.97
N PHE A 60 -3.96 1.75 2.82
CA PHE A 60 -4.20 2.61 3.96
C PHE A 60 -4.93 1.88 5.09
N SER A 61 -4.94 2.50 6.27
CA SER A 61 -5.64 1.93 7.42
C SER A 61 -7.13 2.26 7.35
N VAL A 62 -7.96 1.22 7.23
CA VAL A 62 -9.42 1.34 7.35
C VAL A 62 -9.81 1.20 8.83
N PRO A 63 -10.49 2.19 9.44
CA PRO A 63 -11.01 2.06 10.81
C PRO A 63 -11.95 0.86 10.93
N LYS A 64 -11.92 0.17 12.08
CA LYS A 64 -12.74 -1.04 12.29
C LYS A 64 -14.24 -0.79 12.05
N ALA A 65 -14.75 0.39 12.39
CA ALA A 65 -16.15 0.76 12.17
C ALA A 65 -16.53 0.86 10.68
N LEU A 66 -15.54 0.99 9.79
CA LEU A 66 -15.65 1.10 8.33
C LEU A 66 -15.06 -0.11 7.60
N SER A 67 -14.76 -1.19 8.30
CA SER A 67 -14.17 -2.41 7.73
C SER A 67 -15.20 -3.27 6.97
N ASP A 68 -16.02 -2.61 6.16
CA ASP A 68 -16.97 -3.16 5.22
C ASP A 68 -16.75 -2.53 3.83
N ILE A 69 -17.43 -3.04 2.80
CA ILE A 69 -17.21 -2.58 1.43
C ILE A 69 -17.69 -1.13 1.23
N GLY A 70 -18.76 -0.71 1.91
CA GLY A 70 -19.24 0.67 1.83
C GLY A 70 -18.25 1.63 2.47
N GLY A 71 -17.83 1.34 3.71
CA GLY A 71 -16.83 2.15 4.42
C GLY A 71 -15.48 2.23 3.70
N THR A 72 -14.98 1.12 3.15
CA THR A 72 -13.73 1.11 2.37
C THR A 72 -13.87 1.91 1.08
N THR A 73 -15.01 1.79 0.38
CA THR A 73 -15.27 2.53 -0.85
C THR A 73 -15.39 4.03 -0.59
N LEU A 74 -15.99 4.43 0.53
CA LEU A 74 -16.07 5.82 0.93
C LEU A 74 -14.67 6.43 1.06
N LEU A 75 -13.77 5.72 1.75
CA LEU A 75 -12.38 6.16 1.91
C LEU A 75 -11.59 6.13 0.59
N LEU A 76 -11.85 5.16 -0.30
CA LEU A 76 -11.28 5.17 -1.65
C LEU A 76 -11.73 6.41 -2.43
N GLY A 77 -13.03 6.75 -2.39
CA GLY A 77 -13.57 7.94 -3.06
C GLY A 77 -13.00 9.23 -2.52
N VAL A 78 -12.81 9.33 -1.20
CA VAL A 78 -12.16 10.50 -0.58
C VAL A 78 -10.70 10.64 -1.02
N ARG A 79 -9.99 9.54 -1.27
CA ARG A 79 -8.60 9.59 -1.72
C ARG A 79 -8.48 9.83 -3.23
N ASP A 80 -9.52 9.52 -3.99
CA ASP A 80 -9.46 9.47 -5.45
C ASP A 80 -9.09 10.82 -6.09
N ASN A 81 -9.55 11.95 -5.54
CA ASN A 81 -9.17 13.26 -6.06
C ASN A 81 -7.65 13.49 -5.97
N ASP A 82 -7.01 13.09 -4.85
CA ASP A 82 -5.56 13.23 -4.62
C ASP A 82 -4.71 12.23 -5.41
N ILE A 83 -5.12 10.96 -5.44
CA ILE A 83 -4.23 9.87 -5.88
C ILE A 83 -4.64 9.22 -7.20
N LYS A 84 -5.89 9.39 -7.60
CA LYS A 84 -6.49 8.73 -8.77
C LYS A 84 -6.18 7.22 -8.77
N GLU A 85 -5.62 6.75 -9.87
CA GLU A 85 -5.20 5.36 -10.07
C GLU A 85 -3.81 5.01 -9.50
N HIS A 86 -3.10 5.98 -8.93
CA HIS A 86 -1.72 5.84 -8.47
C HIS A 86 -1.63 5.34 -7.03
N GLY A 87 -0.45 4.81 -6.68
CA GLY A 87 -0.13 4.43 -5.31
C GLY A 87 0.21 5.66 -4.47
N PRO A 88 -0.03 5.64 -3.14
CA PRO A 88 0.21 6.80 -2.26
C PRO A 88 1.69 7.19 -2.11
N LEU A 89 2.62 6.42 -2.67
CA LEU A 89 4.05 6.69 -2.66
C LEU A 89 4.60 6.94 -4.08
N ASP A 90 3.73 7.04 -5.09
CA ASP A 90 4.13 7.27 -6.48
C ASP A 90 4.34 8.77 -6.76
N LEU A 91 5.26 9.38 -6.01
CA LEU A 91 5.53 10.83 -6.05
C LEU A 91 5.82 11.35 -7.47
N LYS A 92 6.34 10.48 -8.35
CA LYS A 92 6.63 10.82 -9.73
C LYS A 92 5.36 11.14 -10.53
N ASN A 93 4.28 10.40 -10.30
CA ASN A 93 3.02 10.57 -11.03
C ASN A 93 2.03 11.46 -10.24
N LEU A 94 2.08 11.45 -8.90
CA LEU A 94 1.22 12.29 -8.07
C LEU A 94 1.51 13.79 -8.24
N SER A 95 2.76 14.20 -8.40
CA SER A 95 3.08 15.63 -8.54
C SER A 95 2.50 16.26 -9.82
N PRO A 96 2.65 15.65 -11.02
CA PRO A 96 1.98 16.15 -12.22
C PRO A 96 0.45 16.15 -12.11
N GLU A 97 -0.15 15.14 -11.47
CA GLU A 97 -1.60 15.04 -11.29
C GLU A 97 -2.14 16.18 -10.40
N ALA A 98 -1.48 16.44 -9.26
CA ALA A 98 -1.85 17.54 -8.35
C ALA A 98 -1.71 18.93 -9.00
N SER A 99 -0.84 19.07 -10.01
CA SER A 99 -0.63 20.30 -10.77
C SER A 99 -1.41 20.34 -12.08
N ASP A 100 -2.34 19.41 -12.34
CA ASP A 100 -3.18 19.47 -13.55
C ASP A 100 -4.17 20.64 -13.45
N PRO A 101 -4.12 21.63 -14.36
CA PRO A 101 -5.07 22.74 -14.41
C PRO A 101 -6.54 22.31 -14.48
N LEU A 102 -6.82 21.14 -15.06
CA LEU A 102 -8.18 20.68 -15.32
C LEU A 102 -8.87 20.13 -14.07
N THR A 103 -8.11 19.74 -13.04
CA THR A 103 -8.62 19.06 -11.85
C THR A 103 -8.64 19.94 -10.60
N GLN A 104 -8.18 21.20 -10.67
CA GLN A 104 -8.08 22.09 -9.49
C GLN A 104 -9.42 22.30 -8.76
N HIS A 105 -10.54 22.24 -9.48
CA HIS A 105 -11.88 22.33 -8.89
C HIS A 105 -12.24 21.15 -7.98
N GLU A 106 -11.59 20.00 -8.13
CA GLU A 106 -11.75 18.83 -7.25
C GLU A 106 -11.10 19.03 -5.87
N HIS A 107 -10.19 20.00 -5.78
CA HIS A 107 -9.50 20.44 -4.57
C HIS A 107 -9.93 21.85 -4.13
N CYS A 108 -10.95 22.42 -4.77
CA CYS A 108 -11.39 23.79 -4.54
C CYS A 108 -10.25 24.82 -4.62
N LEU A 109 -9.30 24.59 -5.53
CA LEU A 109 -8.21 25.48 -5.89
C LEU A 109 -8.54 26.23 -7.18
N ARG A 110 -7.82 27.33 -7.42
CA ARG A 110 -7.92 28.07 -8.68
C ARG A 110 -7.25 27.33 -9.82
N ALA A 111 -7.91 27.37 -10.98
CA ALA A 111 -7.28 27.08 -12.25
C ALA A 111 -6.47 28.31 -12.76
N PRO A 112 -5.48 28.10 -13.64
CA PRO A 112 -4.62 29.20 -14.15
C PRO A 112 -5.34 30.28 -14.96
N ASP A 113 -6.57 30.03 -15.43
CA ASP A 113 -7.37 30.99 -16.20
C ASP A 113 -8.36 31.79 -15.35
N GLU A 114 -8.38 31.57 -14.03
CA GLU A 114 -9.26 32.24 -13.09
C GLU A 114 -8.54 33.41 -12.46
N ASP A 115 -8.46 34.55 -13.16
CA ASP A 115 -7.77 35.78 -12.70
C ASP A 115 -8.66 36.69 -11.83
N GLU A 116 -8.06 37.39 -10.87
CA GLU A 116 -8.74 38.45 -10.09
C GLU A 116 -9.11 39.67 -10.94
N PRO A 117 -10.20 40.39 -10.62
CA PRO A 117 -11.05 40.30 -9.40
C PRO A 117 -12.20 39.27 -9.45
N GLY A 118 -12.27 38.40 -10.47
CA GLY A 118 -13.37 37.44 -10.63
C GLY A 118 -12.99 35.98 -10.35
N GLY A 119 -11.70 35.69 -10.26
CA GLY A 119 -11.15 34.34 -10.22
C GLY A 119 -11.58 33.55 -9.01
N SER A 120 -11.54 34.15 -7.82
CA SER A 120 -11.99 33.48 -6.59
C SER A 120 -13.47 33.10 -6.65
N LYS A 121 -14.33 33.96 -7.19
CA LYS A 121 -15.75 33.65 -7.38
C LYS A 121 -15.96 32.49 -8.36
N SER A 122 -15.28 32.50 -9.50
CA SER A 122 -15.31 31.41 -10.48
C SER A 122 -14.88 30.08 -9.86
N ALA A 123 -13.76 30.08 -9.12
CA ALA A 123 -13.23 28.87 -8.49
C ALA A 123 -14.20 28.29 -7.44
N VAL A 124 -14.82 29.15 -6.61
CA VAL A 124 -15.87 28.73 -5.66
C VAL A 124 -17.05 28.12 -6.39
N GLU A 125 -17.54 28.74 -7.47
CA GLU A 125 -18.66 28.20 -8.26
C GLU A 125 -18.34 26.83 -8.86
N LYS A 126 -17.14 26.64 -9.43
CA LYS A 126 -16.70 25.33 -9.96
C LYS A 126 -16.57 24.26 -8.87
N CYS A 127 -15.94 24.59 -7.74
CA CYS A 127 -15.84 23.72 -6.56
C CYS A 127 -17.22 23.28 -6.07
N ARG A 128 -18.16 24.24 -5.90
CA ARG A 128 -19.54 23.94 -5.51
C ARG A 128 -20.24 23.02 -6.48
N ASN A 129 -20.11 23.28 -7.78
CA ASN A 129 -20.72 22.45 -8.83
C ASN A 129 -20.18 21.02 -8.77
N TYR A 130 -18.87 20.85 -8.58
CA TYR A 130 -18.26 19.52 -8.42
C TYR A 130 -18.80 18.78 -7.20
N ILE A 131 -18.80 19.42 -6.01
CA ILE A 131 -19.35 18.80 -4.80
C ILE A 131 -20.81 18.39 -5.01
N ARG A 132 -21.63 19.30 -5.56
CA ARG A 132 -23.04 19.02 -5.88
C ARG A 132 -23.19 17.82 -6.81
N GLU A 133 -22.48 17.81 -7.93
CA GLU A 133 -22.57 16.72 -8.91
C GLU A 133 -22.20 15.36 -8.30
N ARG A 134 -21.16 15.32 -7.47
CA ARG A 134 -20.74 14.10 -6.77
C ARG A 134 -21.77 13.65 -5.72
N MET A 135 -22.30 14.58 -4.93
CA MET A 135 -23.34 14.24 -3.95
C MET A 135 -24.64 13.79 -4.63
N TRP A 136 -25.01 14.40 -5.75
CA TRP A 136 -26.18 13.97 -6.52
C TRP A 136 -25.96 12.62 -7.20
N ALA A 137 -24.77 12.36 -7.74
CA ALA A 137 -24.40 11.04 -8.27
C ALA A 137 -24.42 9.96 -7.17
N ALA A 138 -24.10 10.30 -5.92
CA ALA A 138 -24.25 9.38 -4.80
C ALA A 138 -25.72 8.95 -4.61
N LEU A 139 -26.69 9.87 -4.76
CA LEU A 139 -28.13 9.57 -4.67
C LEU A 139 -28.58 8.56 -5.73
N ASP A 140 -27.97 8.56 -6.93
CA ASP A 140 -28.26 7.56 -7.96
C ASP A 140 -27.87 6.14 -7.53
N GLY A 141 -26.95 6.01 -6.56
CA GLY A 141 -26.53 4.78 -5.92
C GLY A 141 -27.48 4.26 -4.82
N LEU A 142 -28.61 4.90 -4.56
CA LEU A 142 -29.62 4.44 -3.59
C LEU A 142 -30.61 3.45 -4.22
N ASP A 143 -31.15 2.53 -3.42
CA ASP A 143 -32.24 1.63 -3.80
C ASP A 143 -33.62 2.30 -3.67
N ALA A 144 -34.68 1.53 -3.91
CA ALA A 144 -36.07 2.03 -3.85
C ALA A 144 -36.52 2.44 -2.44
N ASP A 145 -35.86 1.91 -1.39
CA ASP A 145 -36.13 2.24 0.01
C ASP A 145 -35.23 3.39 0.50
N GLY A 146 -34.43 3.98 -0.41
CA GLY A 146 -33.53 5.09 -0.11
C GLY A 146 -32.27 4.68 0.66
N GLN A 147 -31.91 3.39 0.64
CA GLN A 147 -30.69 2.86 1.25
C GLN A 147 -29.57 2.73 0.21
N PRO A 148 -28.28 2.80 0.59
CA PRO A 148 -27.18 2.52 -0.33
C PRO A 148 -27.31 1.13 -0.97
N ASP A 149 -27.42 1.08 -2.29
CA ASP A 149 -27.61 -0.17 -3.05
C ASP A 149 -26.25 -0.86 -3.28
N PRO A 150 -26.03 -2.08 -2.76
CA PRO A 150 -24.77 -2.80 -2.96
C PRO A 150 -24.54 -3.30 -4.40
N ASP A 151 -25.59 -3.34 -5.22
CA ASP A 151 -25.58 -3.84 -6.60
C ASP A 151 -25.38 -2.72 -7.63
N LYS A 152 -25.58 -1.46 -7.25
CA LYS A 152 -25.20 -0.29 -8.06
C LYS A 152 -23.72 0.01 -7.87
N ARG A 153 -22.92 -0.32 -8.88
CA ARG A 153 -21.46 -0.23 -8.82
C ARG A 153 -20.87 0.54 -9.97
N GLU A 154 -19.78 1.23 -9.66
CA GLU A 154 -18.94 1.95 -10.59
C GLU A 154 -17.54 1.35 -10.66
N LYS A 155 -16.95 1.44 -11.83
CA LYS A 155 -15.57 1.02 -12.05
C LYS A 155 -14.63 2.09 -11.48
N LEU A 156 -13.66 1.65 -10.68
CA LEU A 156 -12.59 2.47 -10.14
C LEU A 156 -11.26 1.78 -10.39
N THR A 157 -10.30 2.49 -10.96
CA THR A 157 -8.93 2.00 -11.09
C THR A 157 -8.17 2.37 -9.82
N VAL A 158 -7.60 1.40 -9.12
CA VAL A 158 -6.89 1.62 -7.84
C VAL A 158 -5.54 0.92 -7.84
N THR A 159 -4.56 1.48 -7.12
CA THR A 159 -3.32 0.78 -6.80
C THR A 159 -3.38 0.19 -5.39
N LEU A 160 -3.45 -1.15 -5.30
CA LEU A 160 -3.49 -1.90 -4.04
C LEU A 160 -2.10 -2.30 -3.56
N SER A 161 -1.98 -2.59 -2.26
CA SER A 161 -0.69 -2.82 -1.57
C SER A 161 0.12 -3.97 -2.15
N ILE A 162 -0.55 -5.10 -2.46
CA ILE A 162 0.11 -6.31 -2.97
C ILE A 162 -0.28 -6.54 -4.42
N ARG A 163 -1.55 -6.33 -4.77
CA ARG A 163 -2.06 -6.60 -6.11
C ARG A 163 -1.49 -5.64 -7.18
N GLY A 164 -1.08 -4.44 -6.77
CA GLY A 164 -0.72 -3.36 -7.69
C GLY A 164 -1.97 -2.69 -8.29
N GLN A 165 -1.80 -2.01 -9.43
CA GLN A 165 -2.89 -1.34 -10.13
C GLN A 165 -3.89 -2.35 -10.72
N VAL A 166 -5.18 -2.13 -10.48
CA VAL A 166 -6.28 -3.00 -10.94
C VAL A 166 -7.60 -2.23 -11.00
N ASP A 167 -8.47 -2.62 -11.94
CA ASP A 167 -9.86 -2.14 -12.00
C ASP A 167 -10.71 -2.92 -10.99
N VAL A 168 -11.43 -2.21 -10.13
CA VAL A 168 -12.43 -2.76 -9.21
C VAL A 168 -13.80 -2.17 -9.49
N TYR A 169 -14.86 -2.90 -9.10
CA TYR A 169 -16.23 -2.38 -9.14
C TYR A 169 -16.71 -2.17 -7.71
N VAL A 170 -17.00 -0.92 -7.34
CA VAL A 170 -17.30 -0.53 -5.96
C VAL A 170 -18.66 0.15 -5.86
N PRO A 171 -19.36 0.11 -4.71
CA PRO A 171 -20.66 0.76 -4.53
C PRO A 171 -20.66 2.26 -4.91
N SER A 172 -21.50 2.61 -5.88
CA SER A 172 -21.59 3.96 -6.47
C SER A 172 -21.89 5.06 -5.45
N PHE A 173 -22.80 4.78 -4.51
CA PHE A 173 -23.18 5.72 -3.45
C PHE A 173 -21.95 6.21 -2.68
N PHE A 174 -21.14 5.25 -2.18
CA PHE A 174 -20.00 5.55 -1.33
C PHE A 174 -18.85 6.19 -2.10
N LEU A 175 -18.63 5.77 -3.35
CA LEU A 175 -17.57 6.33 -4.18
C LEU A 175 -17.80 7.82 -4.44
N ASN A 176 -19.00 8.17 -4.89
CA ASN A 176 -19.32 9.55 -5.24
C ASN A 176 -19.49 10.44 -3.99
N ALA A 177 -20.07 9.92 -2.90
CA ALA A 177 -20.07 10.64 -1.63
C ALA A 177 -18.65 10.97 -1.16
N GLY A 178 -17.71 10.02 -1.26
CA GLY A 178 -16.32 10.24 -0.89
C GLY A 178 -15.64 11.35 -1.70
N ARG A 179 -15.77 11.32 -3.02
CA ARG A 179 -15.22 12.35 -3.92
C ARG A 179 -15.75 13.76 -3.63
N GLY A 180 -17.05 13.85 -3.33
CA GLY A 180 -17.68 15.12 -2.96
C GLY A 180 -17.21 15.61 -1.59
N LEU A 181 -17.05 14.71 -0.61
CA LEU A 181 -16.56 15.05 0.72
C LEU A 181 -15.12 15.53 0.71
N HIS A 182 -14.26 14.96 -0.15
CA HIS A 182 -12.90 15.45 -0.33
C HIS A 182 -12.89 16.94 -0.68
N ALA A 183 -13.56 17.32 -1.78
CA ALA A 183 -13.64 18.72 -2.21
C ALA A 183 -14.30 19.61 -1.15
N MET A 184 -15.32 19.10 -0.45
CA MET A 184 -15.95 19.81 0.66
C MET A 184 -14.94 20.14 1.78
N GLN A 185 -14.08 19.18 2.12
CA GLN A 185 -13.06 19.32 3.15
C GLN A 185 -11.95 20.27 2.70
N ASP A 186 -11.48 20.16 1.46
CA ASP A 186 -10.47 21.05 0.86
C ASP A 186 -10.91 22.50 0.78
N SER A 187 -12.22 22.74 0.61
CA SER A 187 -12.76 24.09 0.64
C SER A 187 -12.40 24.84 1.94
N PHE A 188 -12.07 24.14 3.04
CA PHE A 188 -11.66 24.76 4.32
C PHE A 188 -10.16 24.98 4.46
N THR A 189 -9.32 24.40 3.61
CA THR A 189 -7.85 24.59 3.68
C THR A 189 -7.33 25.44 2.51
N HIS A 190 -8.00 25.38 1.36
CA HIS A 190 -7.58 26.08 0.13
C HIS A 190 -8.27 27.43 -0.10
N THR A 191 -8.82 28.04 0.96
CA THR A 191 -9.52 29.32 0.86
C THR A 191 -9.23 30.24 2.05
N PHE A 192 -9.38 31.55 1.84
CA PHE A 192 -9.52 32.55 2.90
C PHE A 192 -11.01 32.80 3.14
N ARG A 193 -11.41 32.85 4.40
CA ARG A 193 -12.81 32.88 4.81
C ARG A 193 -13.13 34.14 5.60
N ASN A 194 -14.41 34.52 5.61
CA ASN A 194 -14.88 35.61 6.44
C ASN A 194 -14.80 35.20 7.93
N PRO A 195 -14.03 35.90 8.78
CA PRO A 195 -13.89 35.51 10.19
C PRO A 195 -15.19 35.62 11.01
N GLU A 196 -16.13 36.47 10.57
CA GLU A 196 -17.42 36.65 11.23
C GLU A 196 -18.47 35.65 10.72
N GLU A 197 -18.30 35.19 9.47
CA GLU A 197 -19.14 34.18 8.82
C GLU A 197 -18.26 33.12 8.13
N PRO A 198 -17.65 32.17 8.87
CA PRO A 198 -16.64 31.25 8.32
C PRO A 198 -17.12 30.37 7.16
N GLY A 199 -18.43 30.24 6.96
CA GLY A 199 -19.04 29.59 5.80
C GLY A 199 -18.94 30.38 4.48
N LYS A 200 -18.55 31.66 4.53
CA LYS A 200 -18.35 32.53 3.38
C LYS A 200 -16.87 32.58 2.99
N ILE A 201 -16.59 32.21 1.75
CA ILE A 201 -15.26 32.21 1.13
C ILE A 201 -15.03 33.58 0.47
N ARG A 202 -13.89 34.19 0.77
CA ARG A 202 -13.48 35.49 0.21
C ARG A 202 -12.46 35.33 -0.92
N VAL A 203 -11.50 34.43 -0.75
CA VAL A 203 -10.40 34.23 -1.71
C VAL A 203 -10.09 32.73 -1.82
N VAL A 204 -9.76 32.27 -3.02
CA VAL A 204 -9.30 30.90 -3.28
C VAL A 204 -7.81 30.92 -3.58
N LEU A 205 -7.06 29.95 -3.05
CA LEU A 205 -5.61 29.85 -3.25
C LEU A 205 -5.26 29.31 -4.65
N ASN A 206 -4.06 29.66 -5.13
CA ASN A 206 -3.51 29.16 -6.39
C ASN A 206 -2.34 28.19 -6.15
N TRP A 207 -2.42 27.00 -6.76
CA TRP A 207 -1.38 25.97 -6.67
C TRP A 207 -0.52 25.86 -7.94
N VAL A 208 -1.16 25.87 -9.12
CA VAL A 208 -0.47 25.59 -10.39
C VAL A 208 0.59 26.64 -10.67
N ASP A 209 0.22 27.93 -10.68
CA ASP A 209 1.17 29.01 -10.96
C ASP A 209 2.24 29.13 -9.86
N TYR A 210 1.88 28.77 -8.62
CA TYR A 210 2.83 28.72 -7.50
C TYR A 210 3.93 27.67 -7.72
N THR A 211 3.55 26.45 -8.11
CA THR A 211 4.50 25.35 -8.35
C THR A 211 5.29 25.49 -9.64
N GLU A 212 4.72 26.13 -10.65
CA GLU A 212 5.42 26.46 -11.91
C GLU A 212 6.32 27.70 -11.79
N HIS A 213 6.28 28.38 -10.64
CA HIS A 213 7.01 29.63 -10.38
C HIS A 213 6.63 30.76 -11.35
N THR A 214 5.37 30.80 -11.77
CA THR A 214 4.78 31.82 -12.65
C THR A 214 3.80 32.74 -11.93
N LEU A 215 3.50 32.50 -10.66
CA LEU A 215 2.51 33.23 -9.87
C LEU A 215 2.76 34.75 -9.81
N GLU A 216 1.78 35.52 -10.28
CA GLU A 216 1.60 36.95 -10.10
C GLU A 216 0.43 37.18 -9.12
N GLU A 217 0.69 37.29 -7.81
CA GLU A 217 -0.34 37.31 -6.75
C GLU A 217 -1.49 38.30 -6.98
N ALA A 218 -1.23 39.48 -7.55
CA ALA A 218 -2.27 40.48 -7.85
C ALA A 218 -3.30 40.00 -8.90
N LYS A 219 -2.90 39.09 -9.77
CA LYS A 219 -3.70 38.52 -10.87
C LYS A 219 -4.20 37.14 -10.48
N ASP A 220 -3.31 36.28 -10.01
CA ASP A 220 -3.58 34.85 -9.84
C ASP A 220 -4.14 34.51 -8.44
N GLY A 221 -4.11 35.47 -7.51
CA GLY A 221 -4.46 35.27 -6.11
C GLY A 221 -3.28 34.83 -5.24
N PRO A 222 -3.51 34.66 -3.93
CA PRO A 222 -2.47 34.20 -3.00
C PRO A 222 -2.01 32.77 -3.33
N PRO A 223 -0.73 32.45 -3.08
CA PRO A 223 -0.22 31.09 -3.25
C PRO A 223 -0.90 30.12 -2.28
N HIS A 224 -0.92 28.84 -2.65
CA HIS A 224 -1.19 27.73 -1.73
C HIS A 224 -0.30 27.79 -0.49
N ALA A 225 -0.87 27.44 0.65
CA ALA A 225 -0.20 27.48 1.95
C ALA A 225 -0.31 26.12 2.64
N SER A 226 0.72 25.27 2.47
CA SER A 226 0.70 23.89 2.99
C SER A 226 0.52 23.76 4.50
N GLU A 227 0.75 24.83 5.28
CA GLU A 227 0.48 24.85 6.73
C GLU A 227 -1.02 24.79 7.07
N LEU A 228 -1.92 25.20 6.15
CA LEU A 228 -3.38 25.11 6.31
C LEU A 228 -3.89 23.68 6.19
N ASP A 229 -3.12 22.81 5.56
CA ASP A 229 -3.47 21.43 5.24
C ASP A 229 -3.13 20.43 6.36
N VAL A 230 -2.42 20.91 7.38
CA VAL A 230 -1.94 20.13 8.52
C VAL A 230 -3.04 20.00 9.57
N CYS A 231 -3.43 18.76 9.90
CA CYS A 231 -4.43 18.48 10.95
C CYS A 231 -3.85 18.16 12.33
N ASP A 232 -2.55 17.92 12.43
CA ASP A 232 -1.90 17.67 13.71
C ASP A 232 -1.45 18.97 14.38
N ASP A 233 -1.72 19.05 15.68
CA ASP A 233 -1.45 20.22 16.52
C ASP A 233 -1.92 21.56 15.89
N PRO A 234 -3.20 21.64 15.48
CA PRO A 234 -3.73 22.84 14.86
C PRO A 234 -3.74 24.00 15.86
N ASP A 235 -3.50 25.21 15.36
CA ASP A 235 -3.79 26.41 16.14
C ASP A 235 -5.31 26.69 16.10
N GLU A 236 -5.75 27.76 16.75
CA GLU A 236 -7.18 28.06 16.93
C GLU A 236 -7.95 28.10 15.61
N LEU A 237 -7.42 28.81 14.60
CA LEU A 237 -8.05 28.94 13.28
C LEU A 237 -8.12 27.61 12.52
N ARG A 238 -7.05 26.80 12.52
CA ARG A 238 -7.06 25.48 11.87
C ARG A 238 -7.96 24.49 12.62
N THR A 239 -8.08 24.63 13.95
CA THR A 239 -9.00 23.83 14.77
C THR A 239 -10.46 24.11 14.40
N GLU A 240 -10.83 25.39 14.29
CA GLU A 240 -12.17 25.81 13.86
C GLU A 240 -12.50 25.28 12.47
N ARG A 241 -11.57 25.44 11.51
CA ARG A 241 -11.75 24.94 10.14
C ARG A 241 -11.92 23.43 10.07
N HIS A 242 -11.11 22.68 10.81
CA HIS A 242 -11.26 21.23 10.90
C HIS A 242 -12.62 20.82 11.49
N GLN A 243 -13.10 21.54 12.51
CA GLN A 243 -14.43 21.29 13.08
C GLN A 243 -15.53 21.57 12.05
N LEU A 244 -15.50 22.72 11.38
CA LEU A 244 -16.49 23.09 10.35
C LEU A 244 -16.48 22.11 9.16
N ALA A 245 -15.31 21.65 8.73
CA ALA A 245 -15.18 20.62 7.70
C ALA A 245 -15.85 19.31 8.12
N GLY A 246 -15.70 18.91 9.38
CA GLY A 246 -16.37 17.73 9.95
C GLY A 246 -17.88 17.88 10.08
N GLU A 247 -18.35 19.03 10.55
CA GLU A 247 -19.79 19.34 10.69
C GLU A 247 -20.48 19.33 9.32
N ALA A 248 -19.89 20.01 8.34
CA ALA A 248 -20.45 20.10 7.00
C ALA A 248 -20.40 18.74 6.27
N SER A 249 -19.32 17.96 6.45
CA SER A 249 -19.24 16.58 5.96
C SER A 249 -20.33 15.68 6.57
N ALA A 250 -20.58 15.81 7.87
CA ALA A 250 -21.61 15.04 8.56
C ALA A 250 -23.02 15.40 8.08
N LEU A 251 -23.29 16.70 7.87
CA LEU A 251 -24.56 17.17 7.32
C LEU A 251 -24.82 16.61 5.91
N MET A 252 -23.83 16.69 5.00
CA MET A 252 -23.94 16.11 3.66
C MET A 252 -24.32 14.63 3.70
N LEU A 253 -23.58 13.83 4.46
CA LEU A 253 -23.86 12.39 4.58
C LEU A 253 -25.21 12.10 5.24
N THR A 254 -25.61 12.90 6.22
CA THR A 254 -26.91 12.78 6.89
C THR A 254 -28.05 13.04 5.93
N HIS A 255 -27.97 14.10 5.11
CA HIS A 255 -28.96 14.41 4.08
C HIS A 255 -29.06 13.31 3.02
N LEU A 256 -27.92 12.74 2.59
CA LEU A 256 -27.89 11.66 1.60
C LEU A 256 -28.68 10.42 2.06
N ILE A 257 -28.64 10.08 3.35
CA ILE A 257 -29.26 8.85 3.87
C ILE A 257 -30.54 9.10 4.66
N ASP A 258 -31.02 10.34 4.78
CA ASP A 258 -32.24 10.65 5.53
C ASP A 258 -33.47 9.97 4.89
N PRO A 259 -34.15 9.04 5.58
CA PRO A 259 -35.31 8.35 5.02
C PRO A 259 -36.58 9.20 4.98
N SER A 260 -36.60 10.35 5.66
CA SER A 260 -37.74 11.27 5.66
C SER A 260 -37.77 12.19 4.45
N LEU A 261 -36.66 12.29 3.71
CA LEU A 261 -36.51 13.15 2.54
C LEU A 261 -36.66 12.35 1.23
N SER A 262 -37.45 12.90 0.31
CA SER A 262 -37.42 12.46 -1.09
C SER A 262 -36.10 12.83 -1.77
N ILE A 263 -35.76 12.21 -2.90
CA ILE A 263 -34.53 12.51 -3.65
C ILE A 263 -34.38 14.02 -3.95
N GLU A 264 -35.44 14.69 -4.37
CA GLU A 264 -35.39 16.13 -4.66
C GLU A 264 -35.18 16.97 -3.40
N GLN A 265 -35.79 16.58 -2.27
CA GLN A 265 -35.52 17.24 -0.98
C GLN A 265 -34.10 17.00 -0.47
N LYS A 266 -33.50 15.82 -0.76
CA LYS A 266 -32.10 15.56 -0.46
C LYS A 266 -31.18 16.48 -1.26
N LYS A 267 -31.47 16.68 -2.55
CA LYS A 267 -30.71 17.61 -3.41
C LYS A 267 -30.80 19.05 -2.90
N GLU A 268 -31.99 19.50 -2.52
CA GLU A 268 -32.21 20.83 -1.94
C GLU A 268 -31.41 21.00 -0.63
N ALA A 269 -31.45 20.02 0.28
CA ALA A 269 -30.69 20.06 1.52
C ALA A 269 -29.16 20.06 1.30
N ILE A 270 -28.67 19.38 0.27
CA ILE A 270 -27.27 19.44 -0.17
C ILE A 270 -26.91 20.86 -0.62
N ASP A 271 -27.77 21.48 -1.44
CA ASP A 271 -27.56 22.85 -1.91
C ASP A 271 -27.58 23.87 -0.75
N GLU A 272 -28.50 23.72 0.21
CA GLU A 272 -28.53 24.54 1.43
C GLU A 272 -27.25 24.39 2.27
N THR A 273 -26.69 23.18 2.34
CA THR A 273 -25.41 22.93 3.01
C THR A 273 -24.27 23.65 2.27
N LEU A 274 -24.25 23.60 0.94
CA LEU A 274 -23.28 24.34 0.15
C LEU A 274 -23.43 25.85 0.36
N ASP A 275 -24.65 26.39 0.37
CA ASP A 275 -24.91 27.82 0.62
C ASP A 275 -24.43 28.29 2.00
N SER A 276 -24.44 27.37 2.97
CA SER A 276 -24.02 27.63 4.35
C SER A 276 -22.51 27.58 4.53
N TYR A 277 -21.79 26.74 3.79
CA TYR A 277 -20.37 26.43 4.07
C TYR A 277 -19.39 26.73 2.94
N VAL A 278 -19.87 26.86 1.71
CA VAL A 278 -19.04 27.02 0.50
C VAL A 278 -19.60 28.15 -0.38
N ALA A 279 -20.13 29.22 0.20
CA ALA A 279 -20.65 30.35 -0.56
C ALA A 279 -19.60 31.45 -0.73
N TYR A 280 -19.55 32.09 -1.89
CA TYR A 280 -18.69 33.25 -2.09
C TYR A 280 -19.23 34.47 -1.34
N ASP A 281 -18.35 35.26 -0.73
CA ASP A 281 -18.67 36.53 -0.06
C ASP A 281 -18.70 37.67 -1.10
N ASP A 282 -19.85 37.84 -1.79
CA ASP A 282 -20.03 38.91 -2.78
C ASP A 282 -19.89 40.34 -2.19
N SER A 283 -19.90 40.47 -0.86
CA SER A 283 -19.72 41.76 -0.18
C SER A 283 -18.25 42.12 0.07
N ALA A 284 -17.35 41.14 -0.07
CA ALA A 284 -15.93 41.32 0.17
C ALA A 284 -15.21 41.74 -1.12
N ASP A 285 -14.59 42.93 -1.09
CA ASP A 285 -13.75 43.44 -2.18
C ASP A 285 -12.26 43.16 -1.87
N CYS A 286 -11.91 41.88 -1.70
CA CYS A 286 -10.57 41.47 -1.29
C CYS A 286 -9.60 41.51 -2.47
N SER A 287 -8.45 42.15 -2.26
CA SER A 287 -7.41 42.31 -3.28
C SER A 287 -6.03 42.33 -2.62
N LEU A 288 -4.96 42.23 -3.42
CA LEU A 288 -3.61 42.35 -2.88
C LEU A 288 -3.39 43.71 -2.15
N ASP A 289 -4.00 44.80 -2.65
CA ASP A 289 -3.83 46.14 -2.10
C ASP A 289 -4.41 46.30 -0.68
N ASN A 290 -5.45 45.53 -0.34
CA ASN A 290 -5.99 45.46 1.02
C ASN A 290 -5.59 44.17 1.75
N ASN A 291 -4.48 43.56 1.31
CA ASN A 291 -3.92 42.35 1.91
C ASN A 291 -4.97 41.23 2.05
N TRP A 292 -5.80 41.08 1.01
CA TRP A 292 -6.89 40.12 0.93
C TRP A 292 -7.91 40.27 2.06
N CYS A 293 -8.34 41.50 2.32
CA CYS A 293 -9.18 41.88 3.46
C CYS A 293 -8.56 41.53 4.82
N ASP A 294 -7.24 41.67 4.95
CA ASP A 294 -6.46 41.31 6.14
C ASP A 294 -6.76 39.88 6.64
N ALA A 295 -6.91 38.95 5.70
CA ALA A 295 -7.23 37.55 5.95
C ALA A 295 -6.27 36.94 7.00
N PRO A 296 -6.77 36.39 8.13
CA PRO A 296 -5.93 35.81 9.18
C PRO A 296 -5.09 34.61 8.69
N GLU A 297 -5.49 34.00 7.58
CA GLU A 297 -4.80 32.91 6.90
C GLU A 297 -3.47 33.33 6.26
N LYS A 298 -3.25 34.64 5.98
CA LYS A 298 -2.00 35.14 5.41
C LYS A 298 -0.77 34.90 6.29
N LYS A 299 -0.96 34.55 7.57
CA LYS A 299 0.14 34.16 8.46
C LYS A 299 0.74 32.80 8.10
N TYR A 300 0.01 31.97 7.35
CA TYR A 300 0.47 30.65 6.92
C TYR A 300 1.18 30.76 5.58
N GLY A 301 2.17 29.89 5.38
CA GLY A 301 2.87 29.78 4.11
C GLY A 301 3.16 28.34 3.74
N SER A 302 3.87 28.19 2.62
CA SER A 302 4.48 26.93 2.23
C SER A 302 5.95 26.99 2.66
N PRO A 303 6.41 26.15 3.62
CA PRO A 303 7.78 26.23 4.10
C PRO A 303 8.74 26.01 2.92
N THR A 304 9.60 26.99 2.65
CA THR A 304 10.70 26.84 1.69
C THR A 304 11.61 25.72 2.20
N LEU A 305 11.67 24.59 1.48
CA LEU A 305 12.43 23.38 1.79
C LEU A 305 13.84 23.68 2.33
N GLY A 306 13.97 23.73 3.65
CA GLY A 306 15.20 23.50 4.38
C GLY A 306 14.99 22.25 5.21
N CYS A 307 15.53 21.10 4.77
CA CYS A 307 15.51 19.88 5.57
C CYS A 307 16.28 20.13 6.88
N SER A 308 15.60 20.46 7.97
CA SER A 308 16.13 20.31 9.33
C SER A 308 15.75 18.92 9.82
N PHE A 309 16.67 17.96 9.67
CA PHE A 309 16.60 16.71 10.42
C PHE A 309 16.80 17.02 11.91
N SER A 310 15.72 17.36 12.59
CA SER A 310 15.67 17.35 14.05
C SER A 310 15.60 15.89 14.48
N GLY A 311 16.69 15.41 15.09
CA GLY A 311 16.94 14.00 15.35
C GLY A 311 15.84 13.30 16.14
N LEU A 312 15.13 12.39 15.48
CA LEU A 312 14.40 11.32 16.15
C LEU A 312 15.41 10.27 16.59
N ALA A 313 15.58 10.14 17.91
CA ALA A 313 16.33 9.05 18.51
C ALA A 313 15.72 7.71 18.08
N PRO A 314 16.52 6.71 17.64
CA PRO A 314 16.00 5.43 17.22
C PRO A 314 15.42 4.69 18.43
N SER A 315 14.10 4.44 18.41
CA SER A 315 13.49 3.53 19.36
C SER A 315 13.95 2.11 19.02
N SER A 316 14.66 1.50 19.96
CA SER A 316 15.43 0.26 19.81
C SER A 316 14.57 -1.01 19.80
N SER A 317 13.33 -0.97 19.32
CA SER A 317 12.34 -2.04 19.48
C SER A 317 12.12 -2.91 18.24
N SER A 318 12.64 -2.54 17.06
CA SER A 318 12.44 -3.29 15.80
C SER A 318 13.42 -4.46 15.59
N LEU A 319 14.58 -4.46 16.26
CA LEU A 319 15.57 -5.55 16.18
C LEU A 319 15.25 -6.75 17.11
N ALA A 320 14.37 -6.57 18.10
CA ALA A 320 13.95 -7.63 19.02
C ALA A 320 12.88 -8.57 18.42
N LEU A 321 12.19 -8.17 17.34
CA LEU A 321 11.15 -8.99 16.71
C LEU A 321 11.74 -10.12 15.84
N PHE A 322 12.91 -9.88 15.24
CA PHE A 322 13.59 -10.86 14.37
C PHE A 322 14.17 -12.06 15.13
N THR A 323 14.57 -11.88 16.40
CA THR A 323 15.05 -12.97 17.26
C THR A 323 13.90 -13.73 17.95
N ALA A 324 12.77 -13.06 18.24
CA ALA A 324 11.63 -13.66 18.92
C ALA A 324 10.83 -14.64 18.03
N LEU A 325 10.67 -14.33 16.73
CA LEU A 325 9.95 -15.21 15.79
C LEU A 325 10.73 -16.50 15.45
N GLY A 326 12.06 -16.43 15.37
CA GLY A 326 12.91 -17.60 15.20
C GLY A 326 12.87 -18.55 16.42
N LEU A 327 12.84 -18.01 17.64
CA LEU A 327 12.76 -18.82 18.86
C LEU A 327 11.36 -19.42 19.10
N ALA A 328 10.28 -18.71 18.73
CA ALA A 328 8.91 -19.20 18.88
C ALA A 328 8.61 -20.41 17.98
N PHE A 329 9.24 -20.49 16.79
CA PHE A 329 9.12 -21.65 15.91
C PHE A 329 9.87 -22.88 16.47
N VAL A 330 11.07 -22.68 17.01
CA VAL A 330 11.86 -23.76 17.64
C VAL A 330 11.23 -24.27 18.93
N LEU A 331 10.55 -23.40 19.71
CA LEU A 331 9.88 -23.79 20.95
C LEU A 331 8.44 -24.30 20.74
N GLY A 332 7.75 -23.86 19.68
CA GLY A 332 6.40 -24.32 19.33
C GLY A 332 6.35 -25.78 18.85
N VAL A 333 7.41 -26.24 18.16
CA VAL A 333 7.57 -27.64 17.72
C VAL A 333 7.73 -28.60 18.91
N ARG A 334 8.12 -28.09 20.09
CA ARG A 334 8.29 -28.93 21.30
C ARG A 334 7.00 -29.23 22.07
N ARG A 335 5.88 -28.54 21.78
CA ARG A 335 4.66 -28.59 22.62
C ARG A 335 3.41 -29.22 22.00
N ARG A 336 3.44 -29.73 20.77
CA ARG A 336 2.32 -30.51 20.20
C ARG A 336 2.75 -31.91 19.77
N ARG A 337 2.86 -32.81 20.76
CA ARG A 337 2.72 -34.25 20.51
C ARG A 337 1.23 -34.50 20.22
N SER A 338 0.85 -34.54 18.95
CA SER A 338 -0.34 -35.18 18.35
C SER A 338 -0.80 -34.39 17.12
N ALA A 339 -0.14 -34.59 15.98
CA ALA A 339 -0.66 -34.36 14.63
C ALA A 339 0.39 -34.88 13.63
N ALA A 340 0.50 -36.19 13.52
CA ALA A 340 1.24 -36.85 12.45
C ALA A 340 0.31 -36.99 11.24
N ALA A 341 0.49 -36.12 10.24
CA ALA A 341 -0.09 -36.16 8.90
C ALA A 341 0.53 -34.96 8.14
N VAL A 342 1.22 -35.02 7.01
CA VAL A 342 1.52 -36.02 5.99
C VAL A 342 2.85 -35.59 5.35
N LEU A 343 3.83 -36.48 5.25
CA LEU A 343 4.93 -36.40 4.26
C LEU A 343 5.38 -37.83 3.98
N ALA A 344 4.55 -38.57 3.25
CA ALA A 344 4.89 -39.86 2.69
C ALA A 344 4.93 -39.70 1.16
N PHE A 345 6.04 -39.18 0.64
CA PHE A 345 6.43 -39.38 -0.74
C PHE A 345 7.52 -40.46 -0.75
N ALA A 346 7.08 -41.71 -0.85
CA ALA A 346 7.95 -42.83 -1.16
C ALA A 346 8.24 -42.79 -2.67
N PHE A 347 9.35 -42.16 -3.06
CA PHE A 347 9.91 -42.38 -4.39
C PHE A 347 10.68 -43.70 -4.38
N LEU A 348 10.06 -44.74 -4.94
CA LEU A 348 10.75 -45.96 -5.37
C LEU A 348 11.49 -45.66 -6.68
N PHE A 349 12.71 -45.12 -6.60
CA PHE A 349 13.63 -45.19 -7.73
C PHE A 349 14.38 -46.53 -7.67
N HIS A 350 14.05 -47.42 -8.59
CA HIS A 350 14.92 -48.55 -8.95
C HIS A 350 16.26 -48.00 -9.42
N THR A 351 17.34 -48.40 -8.74
CA THR A 351 18.72 -48.11 -9.14
C THR A 351 19.10 -48.99 -10.32
N GLY A 352 19.10 -48.40 -11.53
CA GLY A 352 19.93 -48.92 -12.62
C GLY A 352 21.40 -48.76 -12.23
N THR A 353 22.17 -49.84 -12.30
CA THR A 353 23.56 -49.90 -11.86
C THR A 353 24.47 -49.05 -12.77
N ALA A 354 24.78 -47.83 -12.33
CA ALA A 354 25.97 -47.12 -12.78
C ALA A 354 27.20 -47.74 -12.10
N ARG A 355 28.20 -48.12 -12.88
CA ARG A 355 29.43 -48.76 -12.41
C ARG A 355 30.18 -47.85 -11.43
N ALA A 356 30.44 -48.37 -10.23
CA ALA A 356 31.20 -47.71 -9.18
C ALA A 356 32.71 -47.92 -9.39
N ASP A 357 33.47 -46.83 -9.45
CA ASP A 357 34.82 -46.80 -8.90
C ASP A 357 34.69 -46.85 -7.37
N GLU A 358 35.49 -47.69 -6.70
CA GLU A 358 35.52 -47.81 -5.24
C GLU A 358 35.91 -46.48 -4.58
N GLN A 359 34.92 -45.66 -4.24
CA GLN A 359 35.07 -44.50 -3.36
C GLN A 359 34.34 -44.82 -2.05
N GLY A 360 35.00 -44.57 -0.92
CA GLY A 360 34.48 -44.85 0.44
C GLY A 360 33.09 -44.24 0.72
N PRO A 361 32.49 -44.57 1.87
CA PRO A 361 31.07 -44.30 2.16
C PRO A 361 30.67 -42.85 1.85
N ILE A 362 29.48 -42.71 1.25
CA ILE A 362 28.83 -41.41 1.01
C ILE A 362 28.16 -41.02 2.32
N ASP A 363 28.55 -39.88 2.86
CA ASP A 363 28.00 -39.35 4.08
C ASP A 363 26.66 -38.64 3.78
N GLY A 364 25.71 -38.76 4.70
CA GLY A 364 24.36 -38.18 4.56
C GLY A 364 24.09 -37.11 5.62
N PRO A 365 22.92 -36.46 5.62
CA PRO A 365 22.57 -35.44 6.61
C PRO A 365 22.72 -35.90 8.06
N ALA A 366 22.46 -37.18 8.35
CA ALA A 366 22.65 -37.76 9.67
C ALA A 366 24.12 -37.82 10.12
N ALA A 367 25.07 -38.02 9.18
CA ALA A 367 26.50 -38.04 9.46
C ALA A 367 27.03 -36.64 9.84
N ALA A 368 26.49 -35.58 9.23
CA ALA A 368 26.79 -34.20 9.62
C ALA A 368 26.37 -33.92 11.07
N PHE A 369 25.13 -34.28 11.46
CA PHE A 369 24.67 -34.11 12.85
C PHE A 369 25.42 -34.98 13.85
N ALA A 370 25.92 -36.14 13.44
CA ALA A 370 26.78 -37.00 14.26
C ALA A 370 28.23 -36.49 14.38
N GLY A 371 28.61 -35.45 13.63
CA GLY A 371 29.97 -34.91 13.58
C GLY A 371 30.97 -35.81 12.85
N THR A 372 30.49 -36.75 12.04
CA THR A 372 31.31 -37.74 11.34
C THR A 372 31.47 -37.45 9.85
N SER A 373 30.72 -36.50 9.28
CA SER A 373 30.85 -36.12 7.87
C SER A 373 32.19 -35.42 7.61
N ASP A 374 32.88 -35.86 6.55
CA ASP A 374 34.11 -35.22 6.06
C ASP A 374 33.84 -34.07 5.06
N ALA A 375 32.58 -33.79 4.75
CA ALA A 375 32.20 -32.62 3.96
C ALA A 375 32.52 -31.32 4.71
N ALA A 376 32.58 -30.21 3.98
CA ALA A 376 32.91 -28.89 4.52
C ALA A 376 34.26 -28.81 5.27
N VAL A 377 35.21 -29.69 4.95
CA VAL A 377 36.61 -29.57 5.38
C VAL A 377 37.40 -28.84 4.27
N PRO A 378 38.25 -27.85 4.61
CA PRO A 378 39.17 -27.26 3.64
C PRO A 378 40.05 -28.35 3.01
N GLY A 379 40.20 -28.36 1.68
CA GLY A 379 40.87 -29.46 0.96
C GLY A 379 39.95 -30.57 0.45
N ASN A 380 38.80 -30.79 1.11
CA ASN A 380 37.84 -31.82 0.69
C ASN A 380 36.88 -31.31 -0.39
N VAL A 381 36.57 -32.20 -1.32
CA VAL A 381 35.65 -31.98 -2.45
C VAL A 381 34.48 -32.94 -2.30
N ASP A 382 33.26 -32.43 -2.38
CA ASP A 382 32.05 -33.24 -2.26
C ASP A 382 31.97 -34.25 -3.40
N LYS A 383 31.63 -35.51 -3.07
CA LYS A 383 31.56 -36.61 -4.02
C LYS A 383 30.19 -36.68 -4.67
N ALA A 384 30.15 -37.16 -5.91
CA ALA A 384 28.90 -37.52 -6.56
C ALA A 384 28.15 -38.57 -5.73
N GLY A 385 26.84 -38.42 -5.62
CA GLY A 385 25.98 -39.27 -4.77
C GLY A 385 25.68 -38.71 -3.39
N ALA A 386 26.38 -37.66 -2.95
CA ALA A 386 26.16 -37.04 -1.65
C ALA A 386 24.78 -36.38 -1.52
N PHE A 387 24.21 -36.43 -0.30
CA PHE A 387 22.94 -35.80 0.03
C PHE A 387 23.12 -34.72 1.10
N PHE A 388 22.47 -33.59 0.88
CA PHE A 388 22.44 -32.46 1.80
C PHE A 388 20.99 -32.10 2.14
N GLY A 389 20.71 -31.87 3.42
CA GLY A 389 19.54 -31.12 3.84
C GLY A 389 19.83 -29.63 3.77
N ARG A 390 18.83 -28.82 3.42
CA ARG A 390 18.94 -27.36 3.36
C ARG A 390 17.84 -26.71 4.19
N LEU A 391 18.20 -25.67 4.93
CA LEU A 391 17.27 -24.71 5.52
C LEU A 391 17.67 -23.31 5.06
N ALA A 392 16.72 -22.48 4.65
CA ALA A 392 17.00 -21.14 4.16
C ALA A 392 15.97 -20.12 4.63
N ILE A 393 16.44 -18.89 4.81
CA ILE A 393 15.64 -17.70 5.08
C ILE A 393 16.06 -16.59 4.12
N GLY A 394 15.16 -15.66 3.83
CA GLY A 394 15.51 -14.48 3.06
C GLY A 394 14.49 -13.36 3.18
N ALA A 395 14.88 -12.18 2.72
CA ALA A 395 14.04 -11.00 2.66
C ALA A 395 14.26 -10.29 1.33
N SER A 396 13.18 -9.77 0.74
CA SER A 396 13.27 -8.92 -0.45
C SER A 396 13.50 -7.46 -0.07
N TYR A 397 14.18 -6.73 -0.96
CA TYR A 397 14.46 -5.30 -0.80
C TYR A 397 13.72 -4.41 -1.83
N ASP A 398 12.93 -5.02 -2.72
CA ASP A 398 12.03 -4.38 -3.68
C ASP A 398 10.56 -4.61 -3.25
N ASN A 399 9.90 -5.67 -3.74
CA ASN A 399 8.56 -6.07 -3.36
C ASN A 399 8.61 -6.80 -2.03
N ALA A 400 8.36 -6.03 -0.96
CA ALA A 400 8.57 -6.44 0.43
C ALA A 400 7.92 -7.80 0.74
N ALA A 401 8.74 -8.73 1.23
CA ALA A 401 8.38 -10.09 1.53
C ALA A 401 9.51 -10.78 2.31
N PHE A 402 9.16 -11.88 2.96
CA PHE A 402 10.11 -12.81 3.52
C PHE A 402 10.01 -14.14 2.79
N SER A 403 11.04 -14.97 2.93
CA SER A 403 11.01 -16.35 2.48
C SER A 403 11.62 -17.24 3.55
N THR A 404 11.01 -18.40 3.75
CA THR A 404 11.53 -19.47 4.60
C THR A 404 11.34 -20.79 3.87
N GLY A 405 12.40 -21.58 3.76
CA GLY A 405 12.35 -22.80 2.96
C GLY A 405 13.21 -23.91 3.52
N ALA A 406 12.89 -25.13 3.09
CA ALA A 406 13.64 -26.34 3.36
C ALA A 406 13.78 -27.15 2.08
N GLY A 407 14.88 -27.87 1.93
CA GLY A 407 15.14 -28.66 0.74
C GLY A 407 16.06 -29.85 0.95
N LEU A 408 16.13 -30.69 -0.07
CA LEU A 408 17.04 -31.82 -0.18
C LEU A 408 17.84 -31.68 -1.47
N HIS A 409 19.15 -31.70 -1.36
CA HIS A 409 20.07 -31.50 -2.47
C HIS A 409 20.92 -32.75 -2.69
N TYR A 410 21.13 -33.11 -3.95
CA TYR A 410 21.86 -34.29 -4.39
C TYR A 410 23.02 -33.90 -5.31
N GLN A 411 24.24 -34.31 -4.96
CA GLN A 411 25.43 -34.04 -5.75
C GLN A 411 25.48 -34.95 -6.98
N LEU A 412 25.17 -34.42 -8.17
CA LEU A 412 25.22 -35.18 -9.43
C LEU A 412 26.66 -35.45 -9.89
N SER A 413 27.51 -34.43 -9.76
CA SER A 413 28.93 -34.45 -10.12
C SER A 413 29.67 -33.42 -9.28
N ARG A 414 31.00 -33.32 -9.37
CA ARG A 414 31.76 -32.29 -8.63
C ARG A 414 31.23 -30.86 -8.82
N GLU A 415 30.71 -30.54 -10.00
CA GLU A 415 30.28 -29.17 -10.33
C GLU A 415 28.77 -28.96 -10.21
N TRP A 416 27.97 -30.03 -10.16
CA TRP A 416 26.53 -29.94 -10.30
C TRP A 416 25.80 -30.58 -9.14
N VAL A 417 24.84 -29.84 -8.59
CA VAL A 417 23.91 -30.27 -7.55
C VAL A 417 22.49 -30.06 -8.03
N LEU A 418 21.64 -31.06 -7.78
CA LEU A 418 20.20 -30.99 -8.01
C LEU A 418 19.50 -30.81 -6.67
N GLY A 419 18.70 -29.76 -6.52
CA GLY A 419 17.90 -29.48 -5.35
C GLY A 419 16.41 -29.73 -5.58
N PHE A 420 15.71 -30.17 -4.54
CA PHE A 420 14.26 -30.08 -4.41
C PHE A 420 13.96 -29.25 -3.18
N ASP A 421 13.33 -28.09 -3.35
CA ASP A 421 13.11 -27.11 -2.32
C ASP A 421 11.60 -26.79 -2.21
N ALA A 422 11.14 -26.57 -0.97
CA ALA A 422 9.83 -26.02 -0.67
C ALA A 422 9.99 -24.74 0.17
N GLU A 423 9.23 -23.71 -0.15
CA GLU A 423 9.37 -22.38 0.42
C GLU A 423 8.00 -21.78 0.76
N TRP A 424 7.87 -21.19 1.93
CA TRP A 424 6.81 -20.25 2.26
C TRP A 424 7.33 -18.82 2.09
N ASN A 425 6.62 -18.01 1.30
CA ASN A 425 6.98 -16.66 0.89
C ASN A 425 5.87 -15.67 1.29
N PRO A 426 5.78 -15.26 2.57
CA PRO A 426 4.82 -14.25 3.01
C PRO A 426 5.14 -12.86 2.42
N TYR A 427 4.12 -12.16 1.96
CA TYR A 427 4.23 -10.81 1.38
C TYR A 427 3.99 -9.74 2.44
N VAL A 428 4.54 -8.55 2.24
CA VAL A 428 4.43 -7.43 3.17
C VAL A 428 3.86 -6.23 2.45
N ALA A 429 2.67 -5.79 2.86
CA ALA A 429 2.18 -4.46 2.54
C ALA A 429 2.92 -3.47 3.44
N THR A 430 3.65 -2.52 2.85
CA THR A 430 4.43 -1.53 3.61
C THR A 430 3.54 -0.41 4.16
N ASN A 431 2.40 -0.16 3.53
CA ASN A 431 1.42 0.81 3.98
C ASN A 431 0.00 0.24 3.78
N PRO A 432 -0.75 -0.05 4.84
CA PRO A 432 -0.30 -0.15 6.23
C PRO A 432 0.62 -1.37 6.41
N GLY A 433 1.57 -1.30 7.34
CA GLY A 433 2.50 -2.40 7.66
C GLY A 433 1.79 -3.70 8.04
N ARG A 434 1.51 -4.56 7.07
CA ARG A 434 0.76 -5.82 7.23
C ARG A 434 1.48 -6.98 6.55
N ILE A 435 1.66 -8.07 7.27
CA ILE A 435 2.19 -9.32 6.72
C ILE A 435 1.03 -10.19 6.25
N ARG A 436 1.12 -10.64 5.00
CA ARG A 436 0.16 -11.51 4.33
C ARG A 436 0.72 -12.91 4.17
N LYS A 437 -0.17 -13.88 4.00
CA LYS A 437 0.23 -15.29 3.85
C LYS A 437 1.11 -15.52 2.62
N GLY A 438 1.01 -14.68 1.59
CA GLY A 438 1.84 -14.74 0.40
C GLY A 438 1.64 -16.03 -0.41
N SER A 439 2.72 -16.69 -0.80
CA SER A 439 2.69 -17.93 -1.58
C SER A 439 3.44 -19.09 -0.92
N ALA A 440 3.04 -20.32 -1.25
CA ALA A 440 3.83 -21.53 -1.03
C ALA A 440 4.42 -21.97 -2.38
N ASN A 441 5.72 -22.18 -2.44
CA ASN A 441 6.45 -22.55 -3.66
C ASN A 441 7.10 -23.92 -3.48
N GLY A 442 7.10 -24.72 -4.52
CA GLY A 442 7.82 -25.99 -4.60
C GLY A 442 8.56 -26.08 -5.92
N TYR A 443 9.87 -26.29 -5.89
CA TYR A 443 10.70 -26.17 -7.10
C TYR A 443 11.91 -27.11 -7.11
N LEU A 444 12.39 -27.37 -8.32
CA LEU A 444 13.68 -28.01 -8.57
C LEU A 444 14.73 -26.94 -8.83
N SER A 445 15.91 -27.13 -8.26
CA SER A 445 17.04 -26.21 -8.38
C SER A 445 18.20 -26.94 -9.08
N LEU A 446 18.81 -26.34 -10.11
CA LEU A 446 20.09 -26.76 -10.65
C LEU A 446 21.17 -25.79 -10.19
N ILE A 447 22.13 -26.29 -9.45
CA ILE A 447 23.17 -25.49 -8.81
C ILE A 447 24.52 -25.88 -9.40
N ARG A 448 25.22 -24.90 -9.97
CA ARG A 448 26.61 -25.05 -10.38
C ARG A 448 27.51 -24.57 -9.25
N ARG A 449 28.35 -25.45 -8.71
CA ARG A 449 29.34 -25.15 -7.65
C ARG A 449 30.75 -25.08 -8.23
N TRP A 450 31.48 -24.02 -7.89
CA TRP A 450 32.92 -23.91 -8.11
C TRP A 450 33.63 -24.20 -6.79
N GLN A 451 34.00 -25.46 -6.59
CA GLN A 451 34.65 -25.92 -5.36
C GLN A 451 36.13 -25.51 -5.34
N LEU A 452 36.47 -24.48 -4.57
CA LEU A 452 37.83 -23.97 -4.44
C LEU A 452 38.59 -24.86 -3.46
N LYS A 453 39.52 -25.65 -3.99
CA LYS A 453 40.17 -26.77 -3.26
C LYS A 453 40.86 -26.34 -1.96
N TYR A 454 41.48 -25.17 -1.93
CA TYR A 454 42.30 -24.71 -0.80
C TYR A 454 41.62 -23.64 0.06
N GLU A 455 40.38 -23.30 -0.26
CA GLU A 455 39.63 -22.26 0.43
C GLU A 455 38.51 -22.89 1.26
N THR A 456 38.09 -22.16 2.29
CA THR A 456 36.86 -22.44 3.03
C THR A 456 35.60 -22.02 2.26
N ILE A 457 35.77 -21.39 1.10
CA ILE A 457 34.71 -20.73 0.34
C ILE A 457 34.56 -21.38 -1.02
N ASN A 458 33.32 -21.72 -1.37
CA ASN A 458 32.89 -22.10 -2.70
C ASN A 458 32.03 -20.98 -3.29
N VAL A 459 32.00 -20.90 -4.61
CA VAL A 459 31.08 -20.02 -5.34
C VAL A 459 30.00 -20.87 -5.98
N ARG A 460 28.78 -20.34 -6.12
CA ARG A 460 27.67 -21.04 -6.77
C ARG A 460 26.79 -20.15 -7.63
N THR A 461 26.15 -20.75 -8.61
CA THR A 461 25.06 -20.17 -9.40
C THR A 461 23.89 -21.13 -9.33
N THR A 462 22.69 -20.60 -9.12
CA THR A 462 21.47 -21.41 -8.93
C THR A 462 20.42 -20.99 -9.94
N VAL A 463 19.79 -21.95 -10.61
CA VAL A 463 18.58 -21.76 -11.42
C VAL A 463 17.50 -22.67 -10.87
N SER A 464 16.29 -22.14 -10.66
CA SER A 464 15.18 -22.87 -10.08
C SER A 464 13.91 -22.74 -10.91
N ALA A 465 13.14 -23.82 -10.99
CA ALA A 465 11.84 -23.84 -11.67
C ALA A 465 10.86 -24.77 -10.96
N GLY A 466 9.60 -24.36 -10.85
CA GLY A 466 8.57 -25.14 -10.14
C GLY A 466 7.19 -24.52 -10.17
N GLY A 467 6.43 -24.76 -9.10
CA GLY A 467 5.07 -24.23 -8.92
C GLY A 467 4.97 -23.27 -7.74
N SER A 468 4.01 -22.36 -7.82
CA SER A 468 3.63 -21.37 -6.80
C SER A 468 2.13 -21.46 -6.54
N LEU A 469 1.75 -21.53 -5.27
CA LEU A 469 0.36 -21.59 -4.78
C LEU A 469 0.07 -20.34 -3.95
N LEU A 470 -0.95 -19.56 -4.32
CA LEU A 470 -1.37 -18.39 -3.54
C LEU A 470 -2.09 -18.83 -2.25
N LEU A 471 -1.76 -18.24 -1.10
CA LEU A 471 -2.28 -18.67 0.21
C LEU A 471 -3.38 -17.77 0.81
N PHE A 472 -3.80 -16.74 0.07
CA PHE A 472 -4.84 -15.79 0.45
C PHE A 472 -5.49 -15.19 -0.81
N ASP A 473 -6.62 -14.52 -0.64
CA ASP A 473 -7.35 -13.92 -1.76
C ASP A 473 -6.77 -12.55 -2.12
N LEU A 474 -6.71 -12.27 -3.43
CA LEU A 474 -6.38 -10.98 -4.02
C LEU A 474 -7.44 -10.66 -5.09
N VAL A 475 -7.65 -9.38 -5.37
CA VAL A 475 -8.51 -8.95 -6.48
C VAL A 475 -7.98 -9.55 -7.79
N GLY A 476 -8.81 -10.31 -8.51
CA GLY A 476 -8.47 -11.02 -9.73
C GLY A 476 -7.63 -12.29 -9.56
N ALA A 477 -7.32 -12.71 -8.32
CA ALA A 477 -6.55 -13.92 -8.05
C ALA A 477 -6.99 -14.60 -6.74
N ASP A 478 -7.76 -15.66 -6.88
CA ASP A 478 -8.31 -16.42 -5.74
C ASP A 478 -7.22 -17.15 -4.96
N LYS A 479 -7.48 -17.33 -3.66
CA LYS A 479 -6.70 -18.23 -2.83
C LYS A 479 -6.65 -19.64 -3.45
N TYR A 480 -5.48 -20.25 -3.36
CA TYR A 480 -5.13 -21.53 -3.99
C TYR A 480 -5.06 -21.52 -5.51
N SER A 481 -5.06 -20.34 -6.15
CA SER A 481 -4.55 -20.21 -7.51
C SER A 481 -3.14 -20.79 -7.58
N PHE A 482 -2.87 -21.51 -8.67
CA PHE A 482 -1.60 -22.17 -8.92
C PHE A 482 -1.01 -21.73 -10.25
N GLY A 483 0.30 -21.50 -10.28
CA GLY A 483 1.03 -21.21 -11.50
C GLY A 483 2.54 -21.42 -11.34
N PRO A 484 3.35 -20.99 -12.31
CA PRO A 484 4.78 -21.29 -12.32
C PRO A 484 5.56 -20.47 -11.28
N TYR A 485 6.70 -21.01 -10.88
CA TYR A 485 7.73 -20.33 -10.09
C TYR A 485 9.07 -20.42 -10.84
N PHE A 486 9.80 -19.31 -10.90
CA PHE A 486 11.18 -19.28 -11.37
C PHE A 486 12.10 -18.62 -10.35
N GLY A 487 13.35 -19.07 -10.30
CA GLY A 487 14.38 -18.56 -9.42
C GLY A 487 15.75 -18.49 -10.09
N LEU A 488 16.54 -17.47 -9.76
CA LEU A 488 17.89 -17.29 -10.30
C LEU A 488 18.79 -16.57 -9.28
N SER A 489 19.92 -17.18 -8.94
CA SER A 489 21.05 -16.52 -8.26
C SER A 489 22.27 -16.63 -9.17
N PHE A 490 22.74 -15.48 -9.68
CA PHE A 490 23.94 -15.44 -10.52
C PHE A 490 25.20 -15.76 -9.71
N LEU A 491 25.25 -15.29 -8.47
CA LEU A 491 26.40 -15.39 -7.59
C LEU A 491 25.94 -15.64 -6.16
N GLY A 492 26.21 -16.83 -5.66
CA GLY A 492 26.12 -17.20 -4.26
C GLY A 492 27.48 -17.61 -3.72
N VAL A 493 27.64 -17.49 -2.42
CA VAL A 493 28.81 -17.92 -1.67
C VAL A 493 28.40 -19.06 -0.75
N GLU A 494 29.21 -20.10 -0.69
CA GLU A 494 29.01 -21.24 0.21
C GLU A 494 30.27 -21.40 1.06
N TRP A 495 30.13 -21.18 2.36
CA TRP A 495 31.21 -21.22 3.33
C TRP A 495 31.16 -22.51 4.14
N LYS A 496 32.23 -23.28 4.06
CA LYS A 496 32.56 -24.40 4.94
C LYS A 496 32.77 -23.93 6.38
N VAL A 497 31.74 -23.99 7.21
CA VAL A 497 31.78 -23.43 8.58
C VAL A 497 32.12 -24.48 9.64
N ALA A 498 31.72 -25.73 9.43
CA ALA A 498 32.04 -26.87 10.29
C ALA A 498 31.95 -28.17 9.49
N ARG A 499 32.49 -29.28 10.02
CA ARG A 499 32.42 -30.60 9.38
C ARG A 499 30.97 -30.99 9.09
N GLY A 500 30.66 -31.20 7.81
CA GLY A 500 29.31 -31.50 7.34
C GLY A 500 28.34 -30.32 7.28
N PHE A 501 28.78 -29.08 7.51
CA PHE A 501 27.93 -27.88 7.50
C PHE A 501 28.49 -26.75 6.63
N TYR A 502 27.63 -26.26 5.75
CA TYR A 502 27.87 -25.14 4.87
C TYR A 502 26.91 -24.00 5.20
N LEU A 503 27.43 -22.77 5.25
CA LEU A 503 26.63 -21.54 5.26
C LEU A 503 26.55 -21.00 3.83
N THR A 504 25.36 -20.91 3.27
CA THR A 504 25.13 -20.32 1.95
C THR A 504 24.62 -18.89 2.08
N CYS A 505 25.14 -17.99 1.26
CA CYS A 505 24.70 -16.61 1.15
C CYS A 505 24.50 -16.27 -0.33
N ASP A 506 23.28 -15.93 -0.72
CA ASP A 506 22.97 -15.40 -2.04
C ASP A 506 22.59 -13.92 -1.89
N PRO A 507 23.50 -12.98 -2.22
CA PRO A 507 23.24 -11.54 -2.05
C PRO A 507 22.05 -11.04 -2.87
N THR A 508 21.85 -11.64 -4.05
CA THR A 508 20.73 -11.33 -4.95
C THR A 508 20.20 -12.61 -5.59
N TYR A 509 19.11 -13.12 -5.04
CA TYR A 509 18.29 -14.18 -5.61
C TYR A 509 17.02 -13.56 -6.20
N ILE A 510 16.86 -13.68 -7.51
CA ILE A 510 15.67 -13.24 -8.24
C ILE A 510 14.62 -14.34 -8.13
N ALA A 511 13.47 -14.05 -7.51
CA ALA A 511 12.36 -14.96 -7.41
C ALA A 511 11.13 -14.43 -8.14
N LEU A 512 10.51 -15.26 -8.96
CA LEU A 512 9.35 -14.91 -9.79
C LEU A 512 8.20 -15.89 -9.53
N PRO A 513 7.52 -15.80 -8.37
CA PRO A 513 6.26 -16.50 -8.15
C PRO A 513 5.16 -15.91 -9.04
N ILE A 514 4.53 -16.76 -9.85
CA ILE A 514 3.36 -16.42 -10.68
C ILE A 514 2.22 -17.35 -10.25
N PRO A 515 1.62 -17.14 -9.06
CA PRO A 515 0.67 -18.10 -8.52
C PRO A 515 -0.71 -18.03 -9.21
N SER A 516 -0.99 -17.04 -10.06
CA SER A 516 -2.20 -17.03 -10.89
C SER A 516 -1.86 -16.69 -12.34
N VAL A 517 -2.26 -17.58 -13.25
CA VAL A 517 -2.13 -17.42 -14.72
C VAL A 517 -3.49 -17.37 -15.44
N THR A 518 -4.57 -17.55 -14.70
CA THR A 518 -5.95 -17.52 -15.18
C THR A 518 -6.63 -16.25 -14.69
N GLY A 519 -7.56 -15.70 -15.48
CA GLY A 519 -8.17 -14.40 -15.14
C GLY A 519 -7.17 -13.26 -15.38
N VAL A 520 -7.01 -12.36 -14.41
CA VAL A 520 -5.97 -11.32 -14.47
C VAL A 520 -4.69 -11.88 -13.85
N PRO A 521 -3.62 -12.13 -14.64
CA PRO A 521 -2.41 -12.75 -14.13
C PRO A 521 -1.82 -11.96 -12.96
N PHE A 522 -1.25 -12.70 -12.00
CA PHE A 522 -0.58 -12.11 -10.85
C PHE A 522 0.84 -12.66 -10.74
N LEU A 523 1.80 -11.75 -10.85
CA LEU A 523 3.24 -11.97 -10.70
C LEU A 523 3.73 -11.11 -9.53
N TYR A 524 4.50 -11.71 -8.63
CA TYR A 524 5.11 -10.99 -7.51
C TYR A 524 6.63 -11.15 -7.55
N ALA A 525 7.28 -10.48 -8.51
CA ALA A 525 8.72 -10.54 -8.71
C ALA A 525 9.48 -9.96 -7.51
N GLN A 526 10.56 -10.59 -7.08
CA GLN A 526 11.31 -10.21 -5.88
C GLN A 526 12.81 -10.33 -6.11
N TYR A 527 13.58 -9.36 -5.63
CA TYR A 527 15.02 -9.45 -5.45
C TYR A 527 15.32 -9.67 -3.97
N ARG A 528 15.86 -10.85 -3.65
CA ARG A 528 16.02 -11.31 -2.27
C ARG A 528 17.48 -11.44 -1.86
N PHE A 529 17.77 -11.08 -0.62
CA PHE A 529 18.95 -11.55 0.08
C PHE A 529 18.61 -12.87 0.78
N MET A 530 19.37 -13.94 0.53
CA MET A 530 19.11 -15.26 1.11
C MET A 530 20.31 -15.73 1.96
N LEU A 531 20.00 -16.31 3.11
CA LEU A 531 20.93 -17.05 3.95
C LEU A 531 20.41 -18.47 4.12
N GLY A 532 21.30 -19.46 4.05
CA GLY A 532 20.94 -20.85 4.24
C GLY A 532 22.02 -21.65 4.94
N VAL A 533 21.62 -22.78 5.51
CA VAL A 533 22.51 -23.78 6.06
C VAL A 533 22.25 -25.07 5.31
N GLU A 534 23.30 -25.63 4.72
CA GLU A 534 23.29 -26.96 4.12
C GLU A 534 24.08 -27.93 5.00
N PHE A 535 23.56 -29.13 5.21
CA PHE A 535 24.16 -30.12 6.09
C PHE A 535 24.07 -31.52 5.51
N GLY A 536 25.15 -32.28 5.60
CA GLY A 536 25.33 -33.58 4.97
C GLY A 536 26.61 -33.59 4.18
N GLY A 537 26.59 -34.24 3.01
CA GLY A 537 27.77 -34.42 2.18
C GLY A 537 28.48 -35.72 2.47
#